data_AF-A0A410HY27-F1
#
_entry.id   AF-A0A410HY27-F1
#
_cell.length_a   1.000
_cell.length_b   1.000
_cell.length_c   1.000
_cell.angle_alpha   90.00
_cell.angle_beta   90.00
_cell.angle_gamma   90.00
#
_symmetry.space_group_name_H-M   'P 1'
#
loop_
_entity.id
_entity.type
_entity.pdbx_description
1 polymer ?
#
loop_
_entity_poly.entity_id
_entity_poly.type
_entity_poly.pdbx_seq_one_letter_code
_entity_poly.pdbx_strand_id
1 'polypeptide(L)'
;MRFDVLDSKTVLIVDEASMIELANMDYLSHEVLRAKAKLVLVGDNNQFTAVGMTGAFNKARKIAGGVKLSEVRRQKRLEYRQATEAMGRFEM
;
A
#
# COMPACT_ATOMS: atom_id res chain seq x y z
N MET A 1 -22.61 23.60 -6.82
CA MET A 1 -21.52 23.52 -5.83
C MET A 1 -20.79 22.21 -6.05
N ARG A 2 -19.47 22.24 -6.31
CA ARG A 2 -18.64 21.03 -6.14
C ARG A 2 -18.37 20.94 -4.64
N PHE A 3 -18.83 19.86 -4.01
CA PHE A 3 -18.36 19.52 -2.69
C PHE A 3 -17.00 18.87 -2.86
N ASP A 4 -16.00 19.37 -2.13
CA ASP A 4 -14.71 18.68 -2.06
C ASP A 4 -14.94 17.29 -1.48
N VAL A 5 -14.45 16.26 -2.18
CA VAL A 5 -14.64 14.85 -1.81
C VAL A 5 -13.83 14.49 -0.55
N LEU A 6 -12.75 15.23 -0.28
CA LEU A 6 -11.87 15.04 0.87
C LEU A 6 -11.95 16.25 1.80
N ASP A 7 -11.99 16.00 3.10
CA ASP A 7 -11.91 17.01 4.14
C ASP A 7 -10.93 16.59 5.26
N SER A 8 -10.74 17.47 6.24
CA SER A 8 -9.83 17.23 7.38
C SER A 8 -10.23 16.05 8.28
N LYS A 9 -11.43 15.51 8.13
CA LYS A 9 -11.92 14.34 8.89
C LYS A 9 -11.78 13.05 8.08
N THR A 10 -11.33 13.14 6.84
CA THR A 10 -11.22 12.00 5.93
C THR A 10 -9.96 11.18 6.20
N VAL A 11 -10.10 9.86 6.11
CA VAL A 11 -8.99 8.91 6.05
C VAL A 11 -9.09 8.17 4.73
N LEU A 12 -8.14 8.42 3.81
CA LEU A 12 -8.03 7.69 2.57
C LEU A 12 -7.16 6.45 2.79
N ILE A 13 -7.76 5.27 2.63
CA ILE A 13 -7.06 3.99 2.68
C ILE A 13 -6.91 3.49 1.25
N VAL A 14 -5.68 3.17 0.88
CA VAL A 14 -5.34 2.69 -0.45
C VAL A 14 -4.78 1.29 -0.33
N ASP A 15 -5.55 0.30 -0.77
CA ASP A 15 -5.12 -1.09 -0.85
C ASP A 15 -4.32 -1.34 -2.14
N GLU A 16 -3.47 -2.36 -2.13
CA GLU A 16 -2.56 -2.71 -3.22
C GLU A 16 -1.72 -1.51 -3.74
N ALA A 17 -1.26 -0.67 -2.82
CA ALA A 17 -0.52 0.54 -3.13
C ALA A 17 0.80 0.29 -3.88
N SER A 18 1.35 -0.93 -3.85
CA SER A 18 2.51 -1.33 -4.66
C SER A 18 2.26 -1.22 -6.17
N MET A 19 1.00 -1.29 -6.59
CA MET A 19 0.58 -1.18 -7.98
C MET A 19 0.34 0.26 -8.44
N ILE A 20 0.49 1.25 -7.56
CA ILE A 20 0.26 2.66 -7.91
C ILE A 20 1.52 3.26 -8.55
N GLU A 21 1.32 3.81 -9.74
CA GLU A 21 2.35 4.56 -10.45
C GLU A 21 2.75 5.84 -9.70
N LEU A 22 4.02 6.24 -9.84
CA LEU A 22 4.57 7.42 -9.18
C LEU A 22 3.75 8.70 -9.38
N ALA A 23 3.31 9.00 -10.62
CA ALA A 23 2.52 10.19 -10.89
C ALA A 23 1.14 10.17 -10.18
N ASN A 24 0.49 9.00 -10.14
CA ASN A 24 -0.78 8.85 -9.45
C ASN A 24 -0.63 8.94 -7.93
N MET A 25 0.46 8.40 -7.37
CA MET A 25 0.78 8.55 -5.94
C MET A 25 1.03 10.02 -5.58
N ASP A 26 1.78 10.75 -6.42
CA ASP A 26 2.03 12.17 -6.23
C ASP A 26 0.71 12.95 -6.18
N TYR A 27 -0.14 12.78 -7.18
CA TYR A 27 -1.48 13.37 -7.22
C TYR A 27 -2.31 13.03 -5.97
N LEU A 28 -2.49 11.75 -5.65
CA LEU A 28 -3.28 11.32 -4.49
C LEU A 28 -2.75 11.91 -3.18
N SER A 29 -1.43 11.88 -2.99
CA SER A 29 -0.80 12.43 -1.77
C SER A 29 -0.98 13.95 -1.66
N HIS A 30 -0.91 14.67 -2.79
CA HIS A 30 -1.13 16.10 -2.86
C HIS A 30 -2.58 16.47 -2.49
N GLU A 31 -3.57 15.74 -3.04
CA GLU A 31 -4.99 15.97 -2.74
C GLU A 31 -5.30 15.75 -1.25
N VAL A 32 -4.77 14.66 -0.66
CA VAL A 32 -4.93 14.37 0.78
C VAL A 32 -4.29 15.48 1.61
N LEU A 33 -3.07 15.90 1.25
CA LEU A 33 -2.35 16.96 1.98
C LEU A 33 -3.12 18.28 1.94
N ARG A 34 -3.65 18.67 0.78
CA ARG A 34 -4.45 19.90 0.61
C ARG A 34 -5.69 19.87 1.51
N ALA A 35 -6.37 18.72 1.59
CA ALA A 35 -7.54 18.54 2.44
C ALA A 35 -7.22 18.43 3.94
N LYS A 36 -5.93 18.34 4.32
CA LYS A 36 -5.46 18.00 5.67
C LYS A 36 -6.03 16.66 6.17
N ALA A 37 -6.23 15.73 5.24
CA ALA A 37 -6.73 14.39 5.50
C ALA A 37 -5.57 13.44 5.87
N LYS A 38 -5.92 12.22 6.29
CA LYS A 38 -4.94 11.15 6.55
C LYS A 38 -4.87 10.19 5.36
N LEU A 39 -3.66 9.84 4.94
CA LEU A 39 -3.40 8.78 3.97
C LEU A 39 -2.87 7.53 4.69
N VAL A 40 -3.46 6.37 4.39
CA VAL A 40 -2.97 5.06 4.82
C VAL A 40 -2.74 4.20 3.58
N LEU A 41 -1.51 3.73 3.39
CA LEU A 41 -1.14 2.87 2.28
C LEU A 41 -0.99 1.44 2.78
N VAL A 42 -1.65 0.51 2.10
CA VAL A 42 -1.60 -0.93 2.34
C VAL A 42 -1.15 -1.61 1.05
N GLY A 43 -0.26 -2.58 1.16
CA GLY A 43 0.24 -3.31 0.00
C GLY A 43 1.50 -4.09 0.31
N ASP A 44 1.99 -4.81 -0.69
CA ASP A 44 3.15 -5.68 -0.59
C ASP A 44 4.14 -5.40 -1.72
N ASN A 45 5.36 -4.98 -1.36
CA ASN A 45 6.41 -4.68 -2.33
C ASN A 45 6.99 -5.95 -3.00
N ASN A 46 6.68 -7.15 -2.48
CA ASN A 46 7.12 -8.41 -3.08
C ASN A 46 6.11 -8.95 -4.12
N GLN A 47 4.97 -8.28 -4.30
CA GLN A 47 3.94 -8.66 -5.28
C GLN A 47 4.05 -7.84 -6.56
N PHE A 48 2.94 -7.67 -7.29
CA PHE A 48 2.90 -6.92 -8.53
C PHE A 48 3.25 -5.44 -8.30
N THR A 49 4.00 -4.89 -9.25
CA THR A 49 4.37 -3.49 -9.30
C THR A 49 3.48 -2.73 -10.29
N ALA A 50 3.51 -1.41 -10.21
CA ALA A 50 2.77 -0.55 -11.14
C ALA A 50 3.15 -0.84 -12.61
N VAL A 51 2.17 -0.70 -13.51
CA VAL A 51 2.41 -0.66 -14.95
C VAL A 51 2.81 0.77 -15.31
N GLY A 52 4.12 1.07 -15.28
CA GLY A 52 4.65 2.41 -15.51
C GLY A 52 5.85 2.73 -14.60
N MET A 53 5.97 3.99 -14.16
CA MET A 53 7.00 4.39 -13.20
C MET A 53 6.71 3.85 -11.79
N THR A 54 7.58 2.98 -11.28
CA THR A 54 7.36 2.22 -10.04
C THR A 54 8.05 2.82 -8.81
N GLY A 55 7.83 2.23 -7.63
CA GLY A 55 8.60 2.51 -6.42
C GLY A 55 7.99 3.55 -5.47
N ALA A 56 6.86 4.15 -5.84
CA ALA A 56 6.18 5.18 -5.03
C ALA A 56 5.81 4.68 -3.63
N PHE A 57 5.19 3.51 -3.53
CA PHE A 57 4.83 2.90 -2.24
C PHE A 57 6.04 2.58 -1.36
N ASN A 58 7.10 1.99 -1.93
CA ASN A 58 8.33 1.72 -1.18
C ASN A 58 9.00 3.02 -0.69
N LYS A 59 8.99 4.08 -1.50
CA LYS A 59 9.49 5.41 -1.09
C LYS A 59 8.65 6.00 0.04
N ALA A 60 7.33 5.95 -0.07
CA ALA A 60 6.40 6.41 0.97
C ALA A 60 6.63 5.67 2.29
N ARG A 61 6.75 4.33 2.25
CA ARG A 61 7.08 3.50 3.42
C ARG A 61 8.41 3.89 4.07
N LYS A 62 9.44 4.19 3.28
CA LYS A 62 10.75 4.63 3.81
C LYS A 62 10.69 6.00 4.52
N ILE A 63 9.79 6.88 4.09
CA ILE A 63 9.62 8.22 4.66
C ILE A 63 8.70 8.19 5.88
N ALA A 64 7.51 7.61 5.74
CA ALA A 64 6.46 7.64 6.77
C ALA A 64 6.61 6.52 7.81
N GLY A 65 7.45 5.52 7.56
CA GLY A 65 7.49 4.29 8.33
C GLY A 65 6.28 3.40 8.04
N GLY A 66 6.01 2.45 8.94
CA GLY A 66 4.86 1.57 8.84
C GLY A 66 4.97 0.34 9.72
N VAL A 67 3.93 -0.48 9.68
CA VAL A 67 3.86 -1.77 10.38
C VAL A 67 3.90 -2.88 9.35
N LYS A 68 4.76 -3.88 9.55
CA LYS A 68 4.78 -5.09 8.75
C LYS A 68 3.90 -6.15 9.41
N LEU A 69 2.95 -6.69 8.67
CA LEU A 69 2.22 -7.90 9.09
C LEU A 69 3.06 -9.13 8.71
N SER A 70 3.23 -10.05 9.66
CA SER A 70 4.05 -11.27 9.47
C SER A 70 3.23 -12.56 9.49
N GLU A 71 1.99 -12.53 9.97
CA GLU A 71 1.16 -13.72 10.13
C GLU A 71 0.29 -13.97 8.90
N VAL A 72 0.45 -15.15 8.28
CA VAL A 72 -0.39 -15.59 7.18
C VAL A 72 -1.69 -16.21 7.72
N ARG A 73 -2.78 -15.45 7.66
CA ARG A 73 -4.11 -15.87 8.17
C ARG A 73 -5.03 -16.50 7.12
N ARG A 74 -4.76 -16.30 5.82
CA ARG A 74 -5.61 -16.79 4.72
C ARG A 74 -5.58 -18.32 4.62
N GLN A 75 -4.42 -18.92 4.77
CA GLN A 75 -4.22 -20.37 4.78
C GLN A 75 -4.50 -20.93 6.19
N LYS A 76 -5.49 -21.83 6.28
CA LYS A 76 -5.89 -22.46 7.56
C LYS A 76 -5.01 -23.66 7.94
N ARG A 77 -4.52 -24.42 6.94
CA ARG A 77 -3.63 -25.57 7.14
C ARG A 77 -2.18 -25.11 7.27
N LEU A 78 -1.45 -25.73 8.19
CA LEU A 78 -0.06 -25.37 8.48
C LEU A 78 0.85 -25.54 7.26
N GLU A 79 0.71 -26.65 6.52
CA GLU A 79 1.52 -26.93 5.33
C GLU A 79 1.38 -25.83 4.26
N TYR A 80 0.15 -25.34 4.04
CA TYR A 80 -0.11 -24.27 3.07
C TYR A 80 0.38 -22.91 3.53
N ARG A 81 0.37 -22.67 4.85
CA ARG A 81 0.96 -21.47 5.44
C ARG A 81 2.47 -21.44 5.19
N GLN A 82 3.15 -22.53 5.52
CA GLN A 82 4.59 -22.69 5.31
C GLN A 82 4.97 -22.54 3.83
N ALA A 83 4.20 -23.13 2.92
CA ALA A 83 4.42 -22.98 1.48
C ALA A 83 4.25 -21.52 1.01
N THR A 84 3.21 -20.82 1.49
CA THR A 84 2.96 -19.41 1.13
C THR A 84 4.08 -18.51 1.65
N GLU A 85 4.55 -18.75 2.87
CA GLU A 85 5.66 -18.03 3.47
C GLU A 85 6.98 -18.25 2.71
N ALA A 86 7.29 -19.50 2.34
CA ALA A 86 8.48 -19.82 1.55
C ALA A 86 8.44 -19.15 0.18
N MET A 87 7.29 -19.19 -0.52
CA MET A 87 7.09 -18.49 -1.79
C MET A 87 7.27 -16.97 -1.65
N GLY A 88 6.67 -16.36 -0.63
CA GLY A 88 6.76 -14.91 -0.40
C GLY A 88 8.15 -14.40 0.00
N ARG A 89 9.04 -15.29 0.48
CA ARG A 89 10.44 -14.99 0.79
C ARG A 89 11.42 -15.37 -0.33
N PHE A 90 10.93 -15.97 -1.42
CA PHE A 90 11.77 -16.53 -2.49
C PHE A 90 12.76 -17.61 -2.00
N GLU A 91 12.38 -18.39 -0.99
CA GLU A 91 13.22 -19.42 -0.34
C GLU A 91 12.90 -20.85 -0.86
N MET A 92 12.61 -21.01 -2.16
CA MET A 92 12.28 -22.33 -2.74
C MET A 92 13.49 -23.24 -2.90
#